data_AF-A0A933C110-F1
#
_entry.id   AF-A0A933C110-F1
#
_cell.length_a   1.000
_cell.length_b   1.000
_cell.length_c   1.000
_cell.angle_alpha   90.00
_cell.angle_beta   90.00
_cell.angle_gamma   90.00
#
_symmetry.space_group_name_H-M   'P 1'
#
loop_
_entity.id
_entity.type
_entity.pdbx_description
1 polymer ?
#
loop_
_entity_poly.entity_id
_entity_poly.type
_entity_poly.pdbx_seq_one_letter_code
_entity_poly.pdbx_strand_id
1 'polypeptide(L)'
;VYVGDGSSDLHVMMHVNRGAGLTIAVSEARSIAQIAKRTIVTEDALGVLVPVLEDVVGYDPSRIRALLEVNGVLIQDWDRGRTDWLTLREDPARREKRREAAAGG
;
A
#
# COMPACT_ATOMS: atom_id res chain seq x y z
N VAL A 1 2.77 8.15 10.44
CA VAL A 1 3.07 7.02 9.55
C VAL A 1 4.38 7.32 8.85
N TYR A 2 5.26 6.34 8.67
CA TYR A 2 6.49 6.48 7.87
C TYR A 2 6.60 5.31 6.89
N VAL A 3 7.05 5.60 5.67
CA VAL A 3 7.23 4.62 4.59
C VAL A 3 8.66 4.74 4.08
N GLY A 4 9.31 3.61 3.84
CA GLY A 4 10.66 3.56 3.29
C GLY A 4 10.95 2.23 2.59
N ASP A 5 12.01 2.18 1.79
CA ASP A 5 12.37 1.06 0.93
C ASP A 5 13.83 0.61 1.09
N GLY A 6 14.66 1.42 1.75
CA GLY A 6 16.11 1.24 1.81
C GLY A 6 16.75 1.38 3.19
N SER A 7 18.06 1.17 3.24
CA SER A 7 18.84 1.27 4.48
C SER A 7 18.88 2.68 5.08
N SER A 8 18.72 3.71 4.25
CA SER A 8 18.61 5.12 4.68
C SER A 8 17.44 5.35 5.63
N ASP A 9 16.41 4.52 5.55
CA ASP A 9 15.18 4.66 6.33
C ASP A 9 15.28 4.06 7.74
N LEU A 10 16.27 3.21 7.99
CA LEU A 10 16.35 2.39 9.22
C LEU A 10 16.32 3.25 10.49
N HIS A 11 17.10 4.33 10.52
CA HIS A 11 17.15 5.21 11.70
C HIS A 11 15.84 5.95 11.93
N VAL A 12 15.17 6.37 10.85
CA VAL A 12 13.87 7.05 10.95
C VAL A 12 12.80 6.07 11.40
N MET A 13 12.76 4.86 10.83
CA MET A 13 11.82 3.80 11.24
C MET A 13 12.01 3.41 12.72
N MET A 14 13.25 3.26 13.19
CA MET A 14 13.53 3.01 14.60
C MET A 14 13.00 4.14 15.50
N HIS A 15 13.17 5.40 15.08
CA HIS A 15 12.64 6.54 15.83
C HIS A 15 11.10 6.54 15.87
N VAL A 16 10.44 6.32 14.73
CA VAL A 16 8.96 6.27 14.65
C VAL A 16 8.39 5.11 15.45
N ASN A 17 9.05 3.94 15.43
CA ASN A 17 8.62 2.78 16.21
C ASN A 17 8.65 3.03 17.72
N ARG A 18 9.63 3.81 18.23
CA ARG A 18 9.69 4.21 19.66
C ARG A 18 8.49 5.06 20.07
N GLY A 19 7.96 5.88 19.16
CA GLY A 19 6.75 6.68 19.36
C GLY A 19 5.44 5.92 19.07
N ALA A 20 5.49 4.58 18.99
CA ALA A 20 4.37 3.73 18.58
C ALA A 20 3.77 4.03 17.19
N GLY A 21 4.44 4.82 16.34
CA GLY A 21 3.98 5.11 14.98
C GLY A 21 3.97 3.88 14.07
N LEU A 22 3.21 3.94 12.99
CA LEU A 22 3.20 2.92 11.94
C LEU A 22 4.38 3.12 10.97
N THR A 23 5.19 2.08 10.79
CA THR A 23 6.28 2.01 9.80
C THR A 23 5.95 0.95 8.76
N ILE A 24 6.08 1.32 7.49
CA ILE A 24 5.79 0.45 6.34
C ILE A 24 7.05 0.34 5.49
N ALA A 25 7.55 -0.87 5.29
CA ALA A 25 8.59 -1.15 4.31
C ALA A 25 7.95 -1.45 2.95
N VAL A 26 8.46 -0.88 1.87
CA VAL A 26 8.07 -1.24 0.49
C VAL A 26 9.26 -1.92 -0.18
N SER A 27 9.59 -3.11 0.29
CA SER A 27 10.81 -3.82 -0.13
C SER A 27 10.80 -5.27 0.34
N GLU A 28 11.40 -6.16 -0.44
CA GLU A 28 11.73 -7.52 0.00
C GLU A 28 13.03 -7.58 0.82
N ALA A 29 13.78 -6.47 0.89
CA ALA A 29 15.04 -6.43 1.60
C ALA A 29 14.85 -6.72 3.10
N ARG A 30 15.45 -7.81 3.57
CA ARG A 30 15.28 -8.30 4.94
C ARG A 30 15.65 -7.27 6.01
N SER A 31 16.65 -6.43 5.75
CA SER A 31 17.16 -5.45 6.72
C SER A 31 16.12 -4.42 7.14
N ILE A 32 15.33 -3.90 6.19
CA ILE A 32 14.27 -2.92 6.48
C ILE A 32 12.96 -3.60 6.92
N ALA A 33 12.61 -4.73 6.30
CA ALA A 33 11.40 -5.49 6.63
C ALA A 33 11.37 -5.97 8.10
N GLN A 34 12.53 -6.29 8.67
CA GLN A 34 12.65 -6.69 10.09
C GLN A 34 12.40 -5.53 11.07
N ILE A 35 12.59 -4.28 10.66
CA ILE A 35 12.34 -3.10 11.51
C ILE A 35 10.92 -2.57 11.30
N ALA A 36 10.40 -2.62 10.07
CA ALA A 36 9.06 -2.16 9.78
C ALA A 36 7.98 -3.00 10.48
N LYS A 37 6.89 -2.34 10.88
CA LYS A 37 5.70 -3.01 11.44
C LYS A 37 4.91 -3.75 10.36
N ARG A 38 4.80 -3.15 9.18
CA ARG A 38 4.20 -3.76 7.98
C ARG A 38 5.21 -3.74 6.85
N THR A 39 5.18 -4.75 6.00
CA THR A 39 5.94 -4.78 4.76
C THR A 39 4.96 -4.98 3.61
N ILE A 40 5.10 -4.21 2.55
CA ILE A 40 4.29 -4.32 1.34
C ILE A 40 5.22 -4.77 0.22
N VAL A 41 4.85 -5.83 -0.47
CA VAL A 41 5.47 -6.22 -1.73
C VAL A 41 4.45 -6.06 -2.84
N THR A 42 4.69 -5.09 -3.71
CA THR A 42 3.78 -4.69 -4.78
C THR A 42 4.54 -3.93 -5.86
N GLU A 43 3.99 -3.93 -7.07
CA GLU A 43 4.46 -3.09 -8.18
C GLU A 43 3.76 -1.72 -8.23
N ASP A 44 2.75 -1.50 -7.39
CA ASP A 44 1.91 -0.30 -7.40
C ASP A 44 2.05 0.52 -6.11
N ALA A 45 2.40 1.79 -6.25
CA ALA A 45 2.63 2.71 -5.13
C ALA A 45 1.42 2.86 -4.20
N LEU A 46 0.20 2.58 -4.66
CA LEU A 46 -1.02 2.65 -3.85
C LEU A 46 -1.11 1.51 -2.82
N GLY A 47 -0.32 0.45 -2.94
CA GLY A 47 -0.31 -0.66 -1.98
C GLY A 47 -0.02 -0.20 -0.55
N VAL A 48 0.74 0.88 -0.37
CA VAL A 48 1.03 1.47 0.95
C VAL A 48 -0.20 1.99 1.68
N LEU A 49 -1.30 2.26 0.95
CA LEU A 49 -2.55 2.71 1.56
C LEU A 49 -3.24 1.58 2.33
N VAL A 50 -3.02 0.32 1.96
CA VAL A 50 -3.67 -0.84 2.59
C VAL A 50 -3.39 -0.89 4.10
N PRO A 51 -2.12 -0.95 4.57
CA PRO A 51 -1.82 -0.96 6.00
C PRO A 51 -2.19 0.36 6.70
N VAL A 52 -2.27 1.49 5.99
CA VAL A 52 -2.74 2.75 6.59
C VAL A 52 -4.24 2.69 6.88
N LEU A 53 -5.04 2.25 5.90
CA LEU A 53 -6.48 2.10 6.05
C LEU A 53 -6.83 1.04 7.10
N GLU A 54 -6.05 -0.03 7.19
CA GLU A 54 -6.26 -1.08 8.20
C GLU A 54 -5.81 -0.62 9.60
N ASP A 55 -4.54 -0.27 9.78
CA ASP A 55 -3.95 -0.11 11.12
C ASP A 55 -4.19 1.28 11.72
N VAL A 56 -4.43 2.30 10.88
CA VAL A 56 -4.68 3.68 11.35
C VAL A 56 -6.16 4.02 11.33
N VAL A 57 -6.85 3.70 10.23
CA VAL A 57 -8.27 4.04 10.07
C VAL A 57 -9.18 2.95 10.66
N GLY A 58 -8.70 1.71 10.82
CA GLY A 58 -9.47 0.61 11.39
C GLY A 58 -10.45 -0.02 10.40
N TYR A 59 -10.18 0.07 9.09
CA TYR A 59 -11.01 -0.56 8.08
C TYR A 59 -10.70 -2.04 7.97
N ASP A 60 -11.75 -2.84 7.83
CA ASP A 60 -11.61 -4.25 7.49
C ASP A 60 -11.31 -4.42 5.98
N PRO A 61 -10.81 -5.60 5.57
CA PRO A 61 -10.42 -5.85 4.18
C PRO A 61 -11.51 -5.65 3.13
N SER A 62 -12.79 -5.81 3.49
CA SER A 62 -13.89 -5.61 2.55
C SER A 62 -14.11 -4.13 2.28
N ARG A 63 -14.02 -3.30 3.32
CA ARG A 63 -14.15 -1.85 3.23
C ARG A 63 -12.96 -1.22 2.48
N ILE A 64 -11.75 -1.75 2.67
CA ILE A 64 -10.56 -1.31 1.93
C ILE A 64 -10.73 -1.57 0.43
N ARG A 65 -11.15 -2.79 0.06
CA ARG A 65 -11.43 -3.15 -1.35
C ARG A 65 -12.48 -2.23 -1.97
N ALA A 66 -13.61 -2.04 -1.29
CA ALA A 66 -14.68 -1.18 -1.78
C ALA A 66 -14.22 0.28 -1.97
N LEU A 67 -13.41 0.81 -1.05
CA LEU A 67 -12.88 2.16 -1.17
C LEU A 67 -11.96 2.30 -2.39
N LEU A 68 -11.01 1.37 -2.57
CA LEU A 68 -10.10 1.42 -3.72
C LEU A 68 -10.86 1.25 -5.04
N GLU A 69 -11.84 0.35 -5.08
CA GLU A 69 -12.66 0.09 -6.26
C GLU A 69 -13.44 1.34 -6.70
N VAL A 70 -14.08 2.04 -5.77
CA VAL A 70 -14.78 3.32 -6.08
C VAL A 70 -13.81 4.39 -6.59
N ASN A 71 -12.53 4.30 -6.23
CA ASN A 71 -11.47 5.17 -6.75
C ASN A 71 -10.84 4.65 -8.06
N GLY A 72 -11.31 3.52 -8.58
CA GLY A 72 -10.86 2.94 -9.84
C GLY A 72 -9.64 2.03 -9.71
N VAL A 73 -9.41 1.44 -8.53
CA VAL A 73 -8.30 0.53 -8.26
C VAL A 73 -8.81 -0.77 -7.68
N LEU A 74 -8.51 -1.88 -8.34
CA LEU A 74 -8.93 -3.22 -7.93
C LEU A 74 -7.77 -3.95 -7.25
N ILE A 75 -8.02 -4.50 -6.07
CA ILE A 75 -7.13 -5.48 -5.45
C ILE A 75 -7.44 -6.86 -6.04
N GLN A 76 -6.57 -7.38 -6.89
CA GLN A 76 -6.74 -8.71 -7.49
C GLN A 76 -6.31 -9.84 -6.56
N ASP A 77 -5.18 -9.65 -5.88
CA ASP A 77 -4.65 -10.61 -4.91
C ASP A 77 -4.15 -9.87 -3.66
N TRP A 78 -4.40 -10.47 -2.50
CA TRP A 78 -3.97 -9.97 -1.21
C TRP A 78 -3.76 -11.12 -0.22
N ASP A 79 -2.51 -11.54 -0.08
CA ASP A 79 -2.08 -12.43 1.00
C ASP A 79 -1.64 -11.60 2.22
N ARG A 80 -2.21 -11.91 3.38
CA ARG A 80 -2.17 -11.07 4.60
C ARG A 80 -1.22 -11.63 5.64
N GLY A 81 -0.42 -10.75 6.23
CA GLY A 81 0.47 -11.08 7.35
C GLY A 81 1.26 -9.86 7.82
N ARG A 82 2.45 -10.09 8.38
CA ARG A 82 3.43 -9.00 8.58
C ARG A 82 3.90 -8.42 7.24
N THR A 83 3.95 -9.27 6.23
CA THR A 83 4.18 -8.90 4.84
C THR A 83 2.87 -9.09 4.08
N ASP A 84 2.42 -8.04 3.43
CA ASP A 84 1.27 -8.03 2.54
C ASP A 84 1.77 -8.12 1.10
N TRP A 85 1.30 -9.14 0.38
CA TRP A 85 1.56 -9.31 -1.05
C TRP A 85 0.35 -8.83 -1.82
N LEU A 86 0.53 -7.78 -2.63
CA LEU A 86 -0.59 -7.06 -3.24
C LEU A 86 -0.42 -6.93 -4.76
N THR A 87 -1.44 -7.37 -5.49
CA THR A 87 -1.58 -7.07 -6.93
C THR A 87 -2.71 -6.07 -7.13
N LEU A 88 -2.37 -4.86 -7.60
CA LEU A 88 -3.30 -3.79 -7.89
C LEU A 88 -3.44 -3.60 -9.40
N ARG A 89 -4.65 -3.25 -9.86
CA ARG A 89 -4.92 -2.90 -11.26
C ARG A 89 -5.86 -1.70 -11.34
N GLU A 90 -5.66 -0.86 -12.35
CA GLU A 90 -6.62 0.18 -12.73
C GLU A 90 -7.93 -0.48 -13.19
N ASP A 91 -9.06 0.06 -12.73
CA ASP A 91 -10.40 -0.37 -13.15
C ASP A 91 -10.55 -0.17 -14.67
N PRO A 92 -10.79 -1.26 -15.44
CA PRO A 92 -10.94 -1.19 -16.89
C PRO A 92 -12.01 -0.19 -17.34
N ALA A 93 -13.11 -0.08 -16.60
CA ALA A 93 -14.21 0.81 -16.97
C ALA A 93 -13.82 2.29 -16.85
N ARG A 94 -12.98 2.62 -15.87
CA ARG A 94 -12.48 3.99 -15.65
C ARG A 94 -11.35 4.33 -16.61
N ARG A 95 -10.49 3.35 -16.92
CA ARG A 95 -9.42 3.46 -17.91
C ARG A 95 -9.96 3.75 -19.31
N GLU A 96 -11.04 3.09 -19.71
CA GLU A 96 -11.68 3.30 -21.01
C GLU A 96 -12.27 4.70 -21.13
N LYS A 97 -13.05 5.14 -20.13
CA LYS A 97 -13.58 6.52 -20.08
C LYS A 97 -12.50 7.59 -20.18
N ARG A 98 -11.33 7.37 -19.55
CA ARG A 98 -10.20 8.30 -19.63
C ARG A 98 -9.57 8.34 -21.03
N ARG A 99 -9.51 7.20 -21.72
CA ARG A 99 -9.01 7.09 -23.10
C ARG A 99 -9.95 7.76 -24.09
N GLU A 100 -11.25 7.53 -23.97
CA GLU A 100 -12.28 8.20 -24.79
C GLU A 100 -12.22 9.73 -24.61
N ALA A 101 -12.09 10.21 -23.36
CA ALA A 101 -11.96 11.64 -23.07
C ALA A 101 -10.67 12.25 -23.64
N ALA A 102 -9.57 11.49 -23.70
CA ALA A 102 -8.29 11.96 -24.25
C ALA A 102 -8.22 11.88 -25.80
N ALA A 103 -9.06 11.06 -26.43
CA ALA A 103 -9.13 10.92 -27.89
C ALA A 103 -10.13 11.88 -28.56
N GLY A 104 -11.00 12.52 -27.77
CA GLY A 104 -12.04 13.44 -28.24
C GLY A 104 -11.72 14.94 -28.14
N GLY A 105 -10.47 15.33 -27.81
CA GLY A 105 -10.00 16.71 -27.74
C GLY A 105 -8.83 16.97 -28.67
#